data_AF-A0A9K3KT53-F1
#
_entry.id   AF-A0A9K3KT53-F1
#
_cell.length_a   1.000
_cell.length_b   1.000
_cell.length_c   1.000
_cell.angle_alpha   90.00
_cell.angle_beta   90.00
_cell.angle_gamma   90.00
#
_symmetry.space_group_name_H-M   'P 1'
#
loop_
_entity.id
_entity.type
_entity.pdbx_description
1 polymer ?
#
loop_
_entity_poly.entity_id
_entity_poly.type
_entity_poly.pdbx_seq_one_letter_code
_entity_poly.pdbx_strand_id
1 'polypeptide(L)'
;MILLFLLSLIAALSLLFRVSLCFHPQISKKCKIQEGRSVPIWHSSTSSFTQLDATIKDGDVTTAASYPVKVFYENQSITISVREDETILAALERHQISDRLSLPNHMVPSDCRRGNCLTCTGTHTKNSNLDSVVTDDGLSPHMSRWMRHKGFLLTCSSVVVGEGLELRLGENGLAWEEMYKTRLETDQARVLGWAAMARTKRQSDERNLPRWTKETEGVLRERIE
;
A
#
# COMPACT_ATOMS: atom_id res chain seq x y z
N MET A 1 -23.37 -47.61 8.32
CA MET A 1 -22.53 -46.78 9.22
C MET A 1 -21.92 -45.56 8.52
N ILE A 2 -21.34 -45.68 7.32
CA ILE A 2 -20.69 -44.56 6.61
C ILE A 2 -21.67 -43.41 6.28
N LEU A 3 -22.93 -43.73 5.94
CA LEU A 3 -23.95 -42.72 5.61
C LEU A 3 -24.33 -41.82 6.80
N LEU A 4 -24.32 -42.35 8.02
CA LEU A 4 -24.63 -41.60 9.25
C LEU A 4 -23.50 -40.64 9.61
N PHE A 5 -22.25 -41.00 9.31
CA PHE A 5 -21.09 -40.12 9.52
C PHE A 5 -21.09 -38.93 8.55
N LEU A 6 -21.45 -39.16 7.28
CA LEU A 6 -21.56 -38.10 6.28
C LEU A 6 -22.66 -37.08 6.62
N LEU A 7 -23.82 -37.54 7.11
CA LEU A 7 -24.92 -36.66 7.53
C LEU A 7 -24.55 -35.82 8.76
N SER A 8 -23.81 -36.39 9.71
CA SER A 8 -23.30 -35.66 10.88
C SER A 8 -22.28 -34.57 10.49
N LEU A 9 -21.39 -34.88 9.54
CA LEU A 9 -20.39 -33.93 9.06
C LEU A 9 -21.03 -32.73 8.31
N ILE A 10 -22.06 -32.99 7.50
CA ILE A 10 -22.79 -31.93 6.77
C ILE A 10 -23.59 -31.05 7.74
N ALA A 11 -24.17 -31.62 8.80
CA ALA A 11 -24.84 -30.86 9.86
C ALA A 11 -23.86 -29.97 10.65
N ALA A 12 -22.65 -30.48 10.95
CA ALA A 12 -21.63 -29.69 11.64
C ALA A 12 -21.09 -28.53 10.78
N LEU A 13 -20.89 -28.76 9.47
CA LEU A 13 -20.43 -27.74 8.52
C LEU A 13 -21.47 -26.63 8.30
N SER A 14 -22.77 -26.96 8.32
CA SER A 14 -23.85 -25.97 8.18
C SER A 14 -24.05 -25.10 9.43
N LEU A 15 -23.72 -25.60 10.62
CA LEU A 15 -23.67 -24.81 11.86
C LEU A 15 -22.50 -23.82 11.88
N LEU A 16 -21.32 -24.21 11.37
CA LEU A 16 -20.17 -23.31 11.26
C LEU A 16 -20.40 -22.18 10.25
N PHE A 17 -21.16 -22.42 9.18
CA PHE A 17 -21.48 -21.37 8.20
C PHE A 17 -22.48 -20.32 8.71
N ARG A 18 -23.39 -20.68 9.63
CA ARG A 18 -24.37 -19.73 10.19
C ARG A 18 -23.77 -18.77 11.22
N VAL A 19 -22.69 -19.14 11.91
CA VAL A 19 -22.05 -18.26 12.90
C VAL A 19 -21.26 -17.12 12.24
N SER A 20 -20.86 -17.27 10.97
CA SER A 20 -20.04 -16.26 10.27
C SER A 20 -20.84 -15.09 9.66
N LEU A 21 -22.18 -15.17 9.61
CA LEU A 21 -23.02 -14.16 8.92
C LEU A 21 -23.71 -13.13 9.84
N CYS A 22 -23.45 -13.14 11.15
CA CYS A 22 -24.05 -12.17 12.08
C CYS A 22 -23.18 -10.95 12.43
N PHE A 23 -22.01 -10.77 11.79
CA PHE A 23 -21.21 -9.55 11.96
C PHE A 23 -21.58 -8.50 10.92
N HIS A 24 -22.75 -7.87 11.11
CA HIS A 24 -23.14 -6.65 10.41
C HIS A 24 -22.89 -5.44 11.32
N PRO A 25 -21.86 -4.60 11.09
CA PRO A 25 -21.69 -3.39 11.88
C PRO A 25 -22.55 -2.27 11.28
N GLN A 26 -23.81 -2.18 11.70
CA GLN A 26 -24.60 -0.95 11.60
C GLN A 26 -24.16 -0.01 12.73
N ILE A 27 -23.05 0.70 12.53
CA ILE A 27 -22.67 1.85 13.36
C ILE A 27 -23.01 3.12 12.59
N SER A 28 -24.29 3.48 12.60
CA SER A 28 -24.74 4.85 12.34
C SER A 28 -24.94 5.54 13.69
N LYS A 29 -23.94 6.31 14.13
CA LYS A 29 -24.11 7.30 15.18
C LYS A 29 -23.45 8.60 14.75
N LYS A 30 -24.29 9.63 14.64
CA LYS A 30 -23.94 11.04 14.42
C LYS A 30 -22.81 11.44 15.36
N CYS A 31 -21.61 11.59 14.83
CA CYS A 31 -20.51 12.24 15.52
C CYS A 31 -20.73 13.75 15.34
N LYS A 32 -21.27 14.41 16.37
CA LYS A 32 -21.27 15.88 16.46
C LYS A 32 -19.84 16.28 16.82
N ILE A 33 -19.05 16.62 15.81
CA ILE A 33 -17.70 17.16 15.98
C ILE A 33 -17.85 18.53 16.66
N GLN A 34 -17.37 18.65 17.90
CA GLN A 34 -17.11 19.95 18.50
C GLN A 34 -15.88 20.54 17.82
N GLU A 35 -16.08 21.61 17.07
CA GLU A 35 -15.03 22.55 16.66
C GLU A 35 -14.42 23.15 17.92
N GLY A 36 -13.10 23.02 18.09
CA GLY A 36 -12.42 23.68 19.21
C GLY A 36 -11.13 23.03 19.65
N ARG A 37 -10.18 22.82 18.74
CA ARG A 37 -8.75 22.83 19.05
C ARG A 37 -7.95 22.91 17.76
N SER A 38 -7.42 24.10 17.50
CA SER A 38 -6.43 24.39 16.48
C SER A 38 -5.26 23.42 16.61
N VAL A 39 -5.15 22.49 15.69
CA VAL A 39 -3.97 21.65 15.52
C VAL A 39 -2.86 22.56 14.98
N PRO A 40 -1.64 22.56 15.55
CA PRO A 40 -0.54 23.30 14.97
C PRO A 40 -0.29 22.78 13.55
N ILE A 41 -0.42 23.67 12.58
CA ILE A 41 -0.02 23.46 11.19
C ILE A 41 1.48 23.16 11.25
N TRP A 42 1.84 21.91 11.00
CA TRP A 42 3.20 21.56 10.65
C TRP A 42 3.47 22.22 9.31
N HIS A 43 4.15 23.37 9.35
CA HIS A 43 4.82 23.90 8.18
C HIS A 43 5.82 22.84 7.74
N SER A 44 5.43 22.06 6.72
CA SER A 44 6.39 21.28 5.96
C SER A 44 7.46 22.25 5.49
N SER A 45 8.65 22.09 6.07
CA SER A 45 9.87 22.72 5.59
C SER A 45 9.90 22.54 4.10
N THR A 46 9.71 23.63 3.39
CA THR A 46 9.94 23.73 1.96
C THR A 46 11.41 23.44 1.82
N SER A 47 11.76 22.18 1.52
CA SER A 47 13.08 21.89 0.99
C SER A 47 13.18 22.75 -0.25
N SER A 48 14.01 23.78 -0.14
CA SER A 48 14.44 24.63 -1.22
C SER A 48 14.94 23.71 -2.32
N PHE A 49 14.07 23.45 -3.29
CA PHE A 49 14.44 22.93 -4.59
C PHE A 49 15.44 23.93 -5.14
N THR A 50 16.73 23.60 -5.03
CA THR A 50 17.78 24.34 -5.73
C THR A 50 17.45 24.22 -7.20
N GLN A 51 16.87 25.29 -7.72
CA GLN A 51 16.79 25.59 -9.13
C GLN A 51 18.21 25.39 -9.68
N LEU A 52 18.40 24.29 -10.39
CA LEU A 52 19.60 24.05 -11.18
C LEU A 52 19.60 25.15 -12.25
N ASP A 53 20.26 26.26 -11.94
CA ASP A 53 20.67 27.24 -12.91
C ASP A 53 21.58 26.51 -13.90
N ALA A 54 20.97 26.12 -15.02
CA ALA A 54 21.65 25.60 -16.18
C ALA A 54 22.59 26.69 -16.71
N THR A 55 23.81 26.68 -16.17
CA THR A 55 24.92 27.43 -16.74
C THR A 55 25.24 26.73 -18.05
N ILE A 56 24.69 27.24 -19.15
CA ILE A 56 24.99 26.79 -20.51
C ILE A 56 26.47 27.13 -20.77
N LYS A 57 27.35 26.20 -20.39
CA LYS A 57 28.70 26.14 -20.94
C LYS A 57 28.60 25.39 -22.25
N ASP A 58 28.73 26.12 -23.34
CA ASP A 58 28.89 25.54 -24.67
C ASP A 58 30.04 24.53 -24.67
N GLY A 59 29.75 23.32 -25.15
CA GLY A 59 30.78 22.43 -25.70
C GLY A 59 31.15 21.21 -24.87
N ASP A 60 30.19 20.34 -24.55
CA ASP A 60 30.36 18.89 -24.69
C ASP A 60 28.97 18.25 -24.76
N VAL A 61 28.54 17.81 -25.95
CA VAL A 61 27.29 17.04 -26.09
C VAL A 61 27.60 15.64 -25.59
N THR A 62 27.66 15.49 -24.27
CA THR A 62 27.67 14.18 -23.63
C THR A 62 26.32 13.55 -23.95
N THR A 63 26.31 12.59 -24.87
CA THR A 63 25.13 11.77 -25.13
C THR A 63 24.75 11.10 -23.82
N ALA A 64 23.65 11.52 -23.22
CA ALA A 64 23.14 10.97 -21.98
C ALA A 64 23.10 9.43 -22.08
N ALA A 65 23.66 8.75 -21.08
CA ALA A 65 23.66 7.30 -21.05
C ALA A 65 22.22 6.79 -21.08
N SER A 66 22.02 5.65 -21.75
CA SER A 66 20.70 5.06 -21.91
C SER A 66 20.79 3.56 -21.70
N TYR A 67 19.92 3.03 -20.86
CA TYR A 67 19.95 1.65 -20.40
C TYR A 67 18.74 0.88 -20.92
N PRO A 68 18.92 -0.37 -21.37
CA PRO A 68 17.81 -1.23 -21.77
C PRO A 68 17.07 -1.73 -20.53
N VAL A 69 15.77 -1.49 -20.47
CA VAL A 69 14.87 -1.96 -19.41
C VAL A 69 13.82 -2.86 -20.02
N LYS A 70 13.72 -4.10 -19.50
CA LYS A 70 12.69 -5.05 -19.94
C LYS A 70 11.46 -4.90 -19.07
N VAL A 71 10.36 -4.50 -19.68
CA VAL A 71 9.08 -4.24 -19.02
C VAL A 71 8.13 -5.39 -19.33
N PHE A 72 7.47 -5.91 -18.30
CA PHE A 72 6.50 -6.99 -18.38
C PHE A 72 5.14 -6.49 -17.93
N TYR A 73 4.11 -6.92 -18.64
CA TYR A 73 2.72 -6.78 -18.20
C TYR A 73 1.96 -8.04 -18.60
N GLU A 74 1.32 -8.68 -17.63
CA GLU A 74 0.69 -10.00 -17.80
C GLU A 74 1.64 -11.01 -18.49
N ASN A 75 1.30 -11.44 -19.71
CA ASN A 75 2.06 -12.39 -20.52
C ASN A 75 2.87 -11.73 -21.65
N GLN A 76 2.94 -10.40 -21.66
CA GLN A 76 3.64 -9.61 -22.67
C GLN A 76 4.89 -8.97 -22.07
N SER A 77 5.90 -8.76 -22.92
CA SER A 77 7.12 -8.07 -22.53
C SER A 77 7.69 -7.25 -23.67
N ILE A 78 8.33 -6.14 -23.31
CA ILE A 78 8.96 -5.20 -24.24
C ILE A 78 10.23 -4.65 -23.63
N THR A 79 11.27 -4.46 -24.43
CA THR A 79 12.48 -3.75 -23.99
C THR A 79 12.39 -2.30 -24.46
N ILE A 80 12.53 -1.36 -23.52
CA ILE A 80 12.60 0.07 -23.78
C ILE A 80 13.98 0.61 -23.40
N SER A 81 14.37 1.73 -23.99
CA SER A 81 15.59 2.43 -23.64
C SER A 81 15.25 3.62 -22.72
N VAL A 82 15.82 3.62 -21.51
CA VAL A 82 15.61 4.63 -20.46
C VAL A 82 16.89 5.44 -20.27
N ARG A 83 16.78 6.76 -20.35
CA ARG A 83 17.92 7.68 -20.14
C ARG A 83 18.24 7.85 -18.66
N GLU A 84 19.50 8.15 -18.37
CA GLU A 84 19.96 8.42 -17.00
C GLU A 84 19.33 9.70 -16.39
N ASP A 85 18.86 10.64 -17.21
CA ASP A 85 18.27 11.91 -16.78
C ASP A 85 16.73 11.88 -16.69
N GLU A 86 16.09 10.74 -16.94
CA GLU A 86 14.63 10.62 -16.91
C GLU A 86 14.15 9.53 -15.94
N THR A 87 12.91 9.68 -15.46
CA THR A 87 12.28 8.65 -14.64
C THR A 87 11.81 7.48 -15.51
N ILE A 88 11.70 6.29 -14.91
CA ILE A 88 11.17 5.11 -15.60
C ILE A 88 9.79 5.41 -16.19
N LEU A 89 8.93 6.14 -15.46
CA LEU A 89 7.61 6.57 -15.95
C LEU A 89 7.72 7.45 -17.20
N ALA A 90 8.61 8.44 -17.20
CA ALA A 90 8.80 9.32 -18.36
C ALA A 90 9.22 8.51 -19.59
N ALA A 91 10.10 7.52 -19.43
CA ALA A 91 10.48 6.62 -20.50
C ALA A 91 9.30 5.74 -20.97
N LEU A 92 8.49 5.19 -20.05
CA LEU A 92 7.28 4.42 -20.39
C LEU A 92 6.30 5.24 -21.24
N GLU A 93 6.09 6.52 -20.88
CA GLU A 93 5.24 7.46 -21.60
C GLU A 93 5.80 7.78 -22.99
N ARG A 94 7.10 8.06 -23.08
CA ARG A 94 7.81 8.36 -24.34
C ARG A 94 7.75 7.20 -25.34
N HIS A 95 7.78 5.96 -24.86
CA HIS A 95 7.68 4.75 -25.69
C HIS A 95 6.24 4.28 -25.96
N GLN A 96 5.23 5.03 -25.51
CA GLN A 96 3.80 4.73 -25.70
C GLN A 96 3.46 3.29 -25.27
N ILE A 97 3.95 2.90 -24.09
CA ILE A 97 3.87 1.50 -23.62
C ILE A 97 2.44 1.02 -23.43
N SER A 98 1.50 1.94 -23.16
CA SER A 98 0.08 1.62 -23.08
C SER A 98 -0.44 0.94 -24.35
N ASP A 99 -0.05 1.44 -25.52
CA ASP A 99 -0.49 0.90 -26.80
C ASP A 99 0.23 -0.42 -27.14
N ARG A 100 1.49 -0.56 -26.72
CA ARG A 100 2.34 -1.70 -27.07
C ARG A 100 2.14 -2.93 -26.19
N LEU A 101 1.79 -2.73 -24.91
CA LEU A 101 1.49 -3.80 -23.95
C LEU A 101 -0.02 -3.98 -23.71
N SER A 102 -0.87 -3.28 -24.47
CA SER A 102 -2.32 -3.25 -24.28
C SER A 102 -2.71 -2.90 -22.84
N LEU A 103 -2.00 -1.96 -22.22
CA LEU A 103 -2.32 -1.53 -20.86
C LEU A 103 -3.67 -0.82 -20.89
N PRO A 104 -4.56 -1.10 -19.91
CA PRO A 104 -5.74 -0.27 -19.74
C PRO A 104 -5.33 1.20 -19.56
N ASN A 105 -6.08 2.13 -20.16
CA ASN A 105 -5.76 3.58 -20.10
C ASN A 105 -5.61 4.14 -18.67
N HIS A 106 -6.20 3.46 -17.68
CA HIS A 106 -6.12 3.83 -16.26
C HIS A 106 -4.92 3.19 -15.53
N MET A 107 -4.13 2.35 -16.20
CA MET A 107 -3.16 1.44 -15.59
C MET A 107 -1.70 1.90 -15.65
N VAL A 108 -1.45 3.10 -16.19
CA VAL A 108 -0.26 3.88 -15.84
C VAL A 108 -0.72 5.03 -14.95
N PRO A 109 -1.30 4.78 -13.75
CA PRO A 109 -1.85 5.85 -12.94
C PRO A 109 -0.66 6.54 -12.27
N SER A 110 -0.34 7.70 -12.82
CA SER A 110 0.74 8.56 -12.34
C SER A 110 0.20 9.70 -11.47
N ASP A 111 -0.93 9.49 -10.79
CA ASP A 111 -1.75 10.52 -10.13
C ASP A 111 -0.94 11.57 -9.34
N CYS A 112 0.08 11.15 -8.59
CA CYS A 112 0.91 12.10 -7.83
C CYS A 112 2.17 12.60 -8.56
N ARG A 113 2.75 11.81 -9.49
CA ARG A 113 4.09 12.00 -10.11
C ARG A 113 5.22 12.44 -9.17
N ARG A 114 5.11 12.12 -7.88
CA ARG A 114 6.01 12.61 -6.81
C ARG A 114 6.49 11.49 -5.89
N GLY A 115 6.23 10.23 -6.23
CA GLY A 115 6.60 9.09 -5.39
C GLY A 115 5.85 9.02 -4.06
N ASN A 116 4.68 9.67 -3.93
CA ASN A 116 3.91 9.75 -2.67
C ASN A 116 2.73 8.78 -2.62
N CYS A 117 2.44 8.06 -3.71
CA CYS A 117 1.38 7.07 -3.78
C CYS A 117 1.88 5.79 -4.47
N LEU A 118 1.13 4.71 -4.29
CA LEU A 118 1.50 3.37 -4.80
C LEU A 118 0.92 3.04 -6.18
N THR A 119 0.33 4.04 -6.85
CA THR A 119 -0.39 3.83 -8.12
C THR A 119 0.53 3.42 -9.26
N CYS A 120 1.73 3.99 -9.32
CA CYS A 120 2.75 3.69 -10.33
C CYS A 120 3.75 2.63 -9.84
N THR A 121 3.33 1.70 -8.98
CA THR A 121 4.22 0.67 -8.47
C THR A 121 4.53 -0.35 -9.56
N GLY A 122 5.81 -0.66 -9.72
CA GLY A 122 6.28 -1.83 -10.44
C GLY A 122 7.10 -2.74 -9.52
N THR A 123 7.24 -4.00 -9.92
CA THR A 123 7.96 -5.01 -9.14
C THR A 123 9.12 -5.56 -9.96
N HIS A 124 10.29 -5.68 -9.35
CA HIS A 124 11.43 -6.34 -9.96
C HIS A 124 11.14 -7.83 -10.19
N THR A 125 11.59 -8.35 -11.34
CA THR A 125 11.60 -9.82 -11.53
C THR A 125 12.74 -10.44 -10.71
N LYS A 126 12.69 -11.76 -10.50
CA LYS A 126 13.73 -12.50 -9.76
C LYS A 126 15.13 -12.40 -10.38
N ASN A 127 15.21 -12.10 -11.67
CA ASN A 127 16.47 -11.99 -12.41
C ASN A 127 16.90 -10.53 -12.60
N SER A 128 16.14 -9.56 -12.09
CA SER A 128 16.44 -8.15 -12.22
C SER A 128 17.61 -7.74 -11.32
N ASN A 129 18.46 -6.86 -11.84
CA ASN A 129 19.45 -6.16 -11.04
C ASN A 129 18.83 -4.96 -10.30
N LEU A 130 18.60 -5.07 -8.99
CA LEU A 130 18.03 -4.00 -8.17
C LEU A 130 18.98 -2.80 -8.01
N ASP A 131 20.29 -3.04 -8.03
CA ASP A 131 21.30 -1.98 -7.86
C ASP A 131 21.40 -1.06 -9.07
N SER A 132 20.75 -1.41 -10.18
CA SER A 132 20.65 -0.59 -11.39
C SER A 132 19.67 0.57 -11.28
N VAL A 133 19.00 0.75 -10.13
CA VAL A 133 17.94 1.75 -9.94
C VAL A 133 18.21 2.61 -8.71
N VAL A 134 18.18 3.92 -8.89
CA VAL A 134 18.15 4.90 -7.81
C VAL A 134 16.71 5.37 -7.63
N THR A 135 16.24 5.41 -6.38
CA THR A 135 14.87 5.83 -6.05
C THR A 135 14.90 6.98 -5.07
N ASP A 136 14.20 8.06 -5.41
CA ASP A 136 13.96 9.24 -4.58
C ASP A 136 12.44 9.42 -4.39
N ASP A 137 11.84 8.48 -3.66
CA ASP A 137 10.41 8.51 -3.35
C ASP A 137 10.09 9.43 -2.17
N GLY A 138 8.88 9.98 -2.12
CA GLY A 138 8.41 10.79 -0.99
C GLY A 138 7.57 10.00 0.01
N LEU A 139 7.76 8.68 0.09
CA LEU A 139 7.15 7.87 1.13
C LEU A 139 7.86 8.10 2.47
N SER A 140 7.21 7.67 3.56
CA SER A 140 7.90 7.62 4.84
C SER A 140 9.13 6.69 4.77
N PRO A 141 10.24 6.99 5.47
CA PRO A 141 11.48 6.18 5.40
C PRO A 141 11.29 4.70 5.73
N HIS A 142 10.29 4.36 6.54
CA HIS A 142 9.94 2.98 6.82
C HIS A 142 9.27 2.29 5.61
N MET A 143 8.32 2.98 4.95
CA MET A 143 7.64 2.45 3.78
C MET A 143 8.59 2.30 2.59
N SER A 144 9.42 3.31 2.32
CA SER A 144 10.41 3.27 1.24
C SER A 144 11.36 2.06 1.39
N ARG A 145 11.96 1.88 2.58
CA ARG A 145 12.82 0.73 2.88
C ARG A 145 12.10 -0.61 2.72
N TRP A 146 10.85 -0.68 3.19
CA TRP A 146 10.05 -1.89 3.08
C TRP A 146 9.74 -2.23 1.60
N MET A 147 9.37 -1.23 0.78
CA MET A 147 9.11 -1.42 -0.65
C MET A 147 10.35 -1.96 -1.35
N ARG A 148 11.49 -1.30 -1.12
CA ARG A 148 12.78 -1.71 -1.69
C ARG A 148 13.15 -3.13 -1.29
N HIS A 149 12.98 -3.49 -0.01
CA HIS A 149 13.26 -4.84 0.48
C HIS A 149 12.40 -5.91 -0.20
N LYS A 150 11.15 -5.57 -0.55
CA LYS A 150 10.23 -6.45 -1.27
C LYS A 150 10.42 -6.45 -2.78
N GLY A 151 11.31 -5.60 -3.30
CA GLY A 151 11.52 -5.46 -4.74
C GLY A 151 10.43 -4.64 -5.43
N PHE A 152 9.68 -3.81 -4.70
CA PHE A 152 8.78 -2.83 -5.30
C PHE A 152 9.52 -1.50 -5.52
N LEU A 153 9.18 -0.81 -6.61
CA LEU A 153 9.66 0.54 -6.93
C LEU A 153 8.51 1.41 -7.44
N LEU A 154 8.67 2.74 -7.34
CA LEU A 154 7.71 3.71 -7.89
C LEU A 154 8.27 4.30 -9.18
N THR A 155 7.67 3.97 -10.33
CA THR A 155 8.24 4.35 -11.64
C THR A 155 8.36 5.86 -11.85
N CYS A 156 7.51 6.65 -11.18
CA CYS A 156 7.53 8.11 -11.28
C CYS A 156 8.67 8.80 -10.51
N SER A 157 9.37 8.08 -9.64
CA SER A 157 10.43 8.62 -8.77
C SER A 157 11.67 7.71 -8.74
N SER A 158 11.82 6.86 -9.74
CA SER A 158 12.95 5.96 -9.92
C SER A 158 13.64 6.24 -11.24
N VAL A 159 14.97 6.25 -11.22
CA VAL A 159 15.88 6.52 -12.35
C VAL A 159 16.82 5.33 -12.51
N VAL A 160 17.19 5.02 -13.75
CA VAL A 160 18.03 3.86 -14.08
C VAL A 160 19.48 4.32 -14.24
N VAL A 161 20.39 3.68 -13.50
CA VAL A 161 21.83 3.99 -13.47
C VAL A 161 22.70 2.81 -13.94
N GLY A 162 22.09 1.72 -14.38
CA GLY A 162 22.80 0.52 -14.81
C GLY A 162 21.95 -0.43 -15.66
N GLU A 163 22.58 -1.50 -16.13
CA GLU A 163 21.94 -2.52 -16.96
C GLU A 163 21.26 -3.63 -16.14
N GLY A 164 20.39 -4.40 -16.80
CA GLY A 164 19.78 -5.60 -16.24
C GLY A 164 18.50 -5.35 -15.44
N LEU A 165 17.85 -4.20 -15.64
CA LEU A 165 16.56 -3.92 -15.02
C LEU A 165 15.43 -4.65 -15.75
N GLU A 166 14.70 -5.48 -14.99
CA GLU A 166 13.49 -6.15 -15.43
C GLU A 166 12.32 -5.79 -14.50
N LEU A 167 11.29 -5.16 -15.06
CA LEU A 167 10.19 -4.55 -14.30
C LEU A 167 8.85 -5.14 -14.71
N ARG A 168 8.05 -5.57 -13.74
CA ARG A 168 6.65 -5.98 -13.93
C ARG A 168 5.70 -4.84 -13.52
N LEU A 169 4.80 -4.45 -14.41
CA LEU A 169 3.76 -3.45 -14.18
C LEU A 169 2.44 -4.12 -13.77
N GLY A 170 1.49 -3.33 -13.24
CA GLY A 170 0.17 -3.82 -12.82
C GLY A 170 0.13 -4.45 -11.43
N GLU A 171 1.21 -4.28 -10.65
CA GLU A 171 1.37 -4.89 -9.32
C GLU A 171 0.98 -3.90 -8.19
N ASN A 172 0.29 -2.81 -8.51
CA ASN A 172 -0.14 -1.81 -7.54
C ASN A 172 -1.09 -2.38 -6.48
N GLY A 173 -1.98 -3.30 -6.87
CA GLY A 173 -2.87 -4.01 -5.94
C GLY A 173 -2.08 -4.83 -4.92
N LEU A 174 -1.13 -5.63 -5.39
CA LEU A 174 -0.26 -6.45 -4.54
C LEU A 174 0.57 -5.58 -3.59
N ALA A 175 1.18 -4.51 -4.09
CA ALA A 175 1.93 -3.57 -3.25
C ALA A 175 1.05 -2.93 -2.17
N TRP A 176 -0.19 -2.60 -2.49
CA TRP A 176 -1.15 -2.03 -1.53
C TRP A 176 -1.53 -3.04 -0.45
N GLU A 177 -1.84 -4.29 -0.85
CA GLU A 177 -2.17 -5.36 0.09
C GLU A 177 -0.99 -5.65 1.01
N GLU A 178 0.21 -5.84 0.48
CA GLU A 178 1.35 -6.14 1.34
C GLU A 178 1.73 -4.96 2.25
N MET A 179 1.63 -3.72 1.76
CA MET A 179 2.00 -2.53 2.54
C MET A 179 1.03 -2.26 3.69
N TYR A 180 -0.27 -2.41 3.46
CA TYR A 180 -1.30 -1.97 4.41
C TYR A 180 -2.06 -3.11 5.07
N LYS A 181 -2.40 -4.17 4.33
CA LYS A 181 -3.21 -5.27 4.84
C LYS A 181 -2.38 -6.21 5.71
N THR A 182 -1.23 -6.67 5.20
CA THR A 182 -0.35 -7.59 5.94
C THR A 182 0.16 -6.99 7.26
N ARG A 183 0.33 -5.66 7.33
CA ARG A 183 0.69 -4.99 8.59
C ARG A 183 -0.34 -5.21 9.70
N LEU A 184 -1.63 -5.18 9.36
CA LEU A 184 -2.72 -5.37 10.31
C LEU A 184 -2.90 -6.84 10.72
N GLU A 185 -2.39 -7.77 9.91
CA GLU A 185 -2.49 -9.20 10.15
C GLU A 185 -1.40 -9.73 11.08
N THR A 186 -0.35 -8.95 11.36
CA THR A 186 0.68 -9.37 12.32
C THR A 186 0.10 -9.54 13.73
N ASP A 187 0.52 -10.58 14.44
CA ASP A 187 0.07 -10.83 15.82
C ASP A 187 0.34 -9.63 16.73
N GLN A 188 1.46 -8.94 16.52
CA GLN A 188 1.79 -7.73 17.26
C GLN A 188 0.82 -6.58 16.98
N ALA A 189 0.47 -6.33 15.70
CA ALA A 189 -0.52 -5.31 15.36
C ALA A 189 -1.91 -5.66 15.91
N ARG A 190 -2.29 -6.94 15.91
CA ARG A 190 -3.52 -7.42 16.55
C ARG A 190 -3.51 -7.18 18.05
N VAL A 191 -2.42 -7.52 18.74
CA VAL A 191 -2.27 -7.31 20.19
C VAL A 191 -2.36 -5.81 20.51
N LEU A 192 -1.67 -4.95 19.77
CA LEU A 192 -1.74 -3.50 19.94
C LEU A 192 -3.14 -2.96 19.66
N GLY A 193 -3.80 -3.44 18.61
CA GLY A 193 -5.18 -3.09 18.27
C GLY A 193 -6.16 -3.48 19.37
N TRP A 194 -6.07 -4.71 19.88
CA TRP A 194 -6.90 -5.18 21.00
C TRP A 194 -6.63 -4.40 22.29
N ALA A 195 -5.37 -4.08 22.58
CA ALA A 195 -5.03 -3.25 23.73
C ALA A 195 -5.63 -1.84 23.63
N ALA A 196 -5.56 -1.22 22.44
CA ALA A 196 -6.16 0.07 22.17
C ALA A 196 -7.70 0.04 22.26
N MET A 197 -8.34 -1.00 21.72
CA MET A 197 -9.78 -1.22 21.85
C MET A 197 -10.20 -1.41 23.31
N ALA A 198 -9.49 -2.25 24.06
CA ALA A 198 -9.76 -2.49 25.48
C ALA A 198 -9.60 -1.21 26.31
N ARG A 199 -8.59 -0.38 26.00
CA ARG A 199 -8.41 0.94 26.64
C ARG A 199 -9.56 1.88 26.31
N THR A 200 -9.99 1.93 25.05
CA THR A 200 -11.09 2.78 24.60
C THR A 200 -12.42 2.37 25.24
N LYS A 201 -12.69 1.07 25.31
CA LYS A 201 -13.86 0.51 25.98
C LYS A 201 -13.85 0.85 27.47
N ARG A 202 -12.73 0.66 28.18
CA ARG A 202 -12.56 1.08 29.58
C ARG A 202 -12.87 2.56 29.78
N GLN A 203 -12.29 3.45 28.99
CA GLN A 203 -12.56 4.88 29.06
C GLN A 203 -14.02 5.23 28.74
N SER A 204 -14.68 4.47 27.87
CA SER A 204 -16.11 4.63 27.62
C SER A 204 -16.95 4.20 28.83
N ASP A 205 -16.58 3.10 29.48
CA ASP A 205 -17.31 2.53 30.62
C ASP A 205 -17.14 3.39 31.88
N GLU A 206 -15.94 3.90 32.13
CA GLU A 206 -15.67 4.87 33.20
C GLU A 206 -16.52 6.14 33.06
N ARG A 207 -16.75 6.59 31.82
CA ARG A 207 -17.64 7.73 31.53
C ARG A 207 -19.13 7.39 31.64
N ASN A 208 -19.50 6.11 31.64
CA ASN A 208 -20.88 5.64 31.61
C ASN A 208 -21.14 4.58 32.70
N LEU A 209 -20.62 4.82 33.92
CA LEU A 209 -20.71 3.90 35.06
C LEU A 209 -22.10 3.27 35.27
N PRO A 210 -23.23 4.02 35.31
CA PRO A 210 -24.54 3.42 35.57
C PRO A 210 -24.94 2.37 34.52
N ARG A 211 -24.58 2.62 33.25
CA ARG A 211 -24.84 1.69 32.16
C ARG A 211 -23.98 0.45 32.29
N TRP A 212 -22.69 0.63 32.56
CA TRP A 212 -21.75 -0.47 32.73
C TRP A 212 -22.13 -1.38 33.89
N THR A 213 -22.55 -0.82 35.04
CA THR A 213 -23.02 -1.59 36.20
C THR A 213 -24.23 -2.44 35.82
N LYS A 214 -25.25 -1.85 35.18
CA LYS A 214 -26.44 -2.57 34.74
C LYS A 214 -26.11 -3.71 33.75
N GLU A 215 -25.22 -3.46 32.79
CA GLU A 215 -24.78 -4.49 31.83
C GLU A 215 -24.02 -5.62 32.54
N THR A 216 -23.16 -5.31 33.50
CA THR A 216 -22.34 -6.29 34.23
C THR A 216 -23.19 -7.16 35.17
N GLU A 217 -24.15 -6.56 35.89
CA GLU A 217 -25.09 -7.29 36.74
C GLU A 217 -25.98 -8.25 35.93
N GLY A 218 -26.37 -7.86 34.72
CA GLY A 218 -27.11 -8.73 33.80
C GLY A 218 -26.32 -9.99 33.43
N VAL A 219 -25.06 -9.83 33.02
CA VAL A 219 -24.18 -10.96 32.64
C VAL A 219 -23.92 -11.90 33.83
N LEU A 220 -23.79 -11.36 35.05
CA LEU A 220 -23.61 -12.18 36.25
C LEU A 220 -24.85 -13.00 36.58
N ARG A 221 -26.04 -12.43 36.41
CA ARG A 221 -27.31 -13.13 36.64
C ARG A 221 -27.49 -14.30 35.68
N GLU A 222 -27.21 -14.07 34.38
CA GLU A 222 -27.30 -15.10 33.34
C GLU A 222 -26.35 -16.30 33.55
N ARG A 223 -25.28 -16.16 34.34
CA ARG A 223 -24.35 -17.26 34.64
C ARG A 223 -24.74 -18.08 35.86
N ILE A 224 -25.61 -17.55 36.71
CA ILE A 224 -26.03 -18.20 37.97
C ILE A 224 -27.28 -19.06 37.74
N GLU A 225 -28.09 -18.70 36.74
CA GLU A 225 -29.25 -19.46 36.25
C GLU A 225 -28.84 -20.56 35.26
#